data_AF-A0AA96Q3Z1-F1
#
_entry.id   AF-A0AA96Q3Z1-F1
#
_cell.length_a   1.000
_cell.length_b   1.000
_cell.length_c   1.000
_cell.angle_alpha   90.00
_cell.angle_beta   90.00
_cell.angle_gamma   90.00
#
_symmetry.space_group_name_H-M   'P 1'
#
loop_
_entity.id
_entity.type
_entity.pdbx_description
1 polymer ?
#
loop_
_entity_poly.entity_id
_entity_poly.type
_entity_poly.pdbx_seq_one_letter_code
_entity_poly.pdbx_strand_id
1 'polypeptide(L)'
;MLVVDNRNHFFLGQDKKFFVFDATADIDPRYDLDYVEIVTGEKYNKPLNMLITNVQISTSKNVMCKGNKRAITTSNTIIKYLKNKLKHGIGKQREILIVVYSDLLRRFQKEFDNVGYFGNLKGFNDFKDLYRMAHIGMNRFPNMAYFFIYCGCHMETYRQLMDMSEEESLDFFSALSKNHNKEYESIITSVMLRCMLADFEQNIFRLAIRNYSNTENVHIWTFYNSNDSLYSELSSMIEKRYKPYGTIFEYEDTPEELQIEKIKDRKPPEGKKMTNAQKILEWCDKQESGKVFKLNELLQDTGMTNDSLKNTRKDNQTIKKLFDDMKTDKRGYYMIV
;
A
#
# COMPACT_ATOMS: atom_id res chain seq x y z
N MET A 1 21.00 1.32 27.90
CA MET A 1 21.46 2.11 26.73
C MET A 1 20.80 1.51 25.50
N LEU A 2 19.90 2.25 24.83
CA LEU A 2 19.08 1.73 23.71
C LEU A 2 19.75 1.99 22.35
N VAL A 3 20.65 2.97 22.26
CA VAL A 3 21.44 3.31 21.07
C VAL A 3 22.91 3.31 21.48
N VAL A 4 23.77 2.64 20.69
CA VAL A 4 25.22 2.58 20.92
C VAL A 4 25.92 3.23 19.73
N ASP A 5 26.72 4.26 19.97
CA ASP A 5 27.57 4.85 18.94
C ASP A 5 28.80 3.96 18.74
N ASN A 6 28.80 3.24 17.63
CA ASN A 6 29.85 2.31 17.26
C ASN A 6 30.92 2.91 16.35
N ARG A 7 30.95 4.24 16.18
CA ARG A 7 31.94 4.95 15.34
C ARG A 7 33.36 4.46 15.57
N ASN A 8 33.77 4.30 16.83
CA ASN A 8 35.11 3.85 17.22
C ASN A 8 35.40 2.38 16.88
N HIS A 9 34.40 1.57 16.53
CA HIS A 9 34.56 0.18 16.12
C HIS A 9 34.81 0.01 14.62
N PHE A 10 34.46 1.01 13.80
CA PHE A 10 34.68 0.97 12.35
C PHE A 10 36.05 1.52 11.93
N PHE A 11 36.81 2.13 12.84
CA PHE A 11 38.20 2.52 12.61
C PHE A 11 39.16 1.36 12.91
N LEU A 12 39.34 0.45 11.94
CA LEU A 12 40.45 -0.52 11.99
C LEU A 12 41.77 0.12 11.54
N GLY A 13 42.30 1.07 12.31
CA GLY A 13 43.51 1.85 11.95
C GLY A 13 43.26 2.92 10.88
N GLN A 14 44.27 3.75 10.59
CA GLN A 14 44.14 4.87 9.64
C GLN A 14 43.97 4.43 8.17
N ASP A 15 44.23 3.15 7.85
CA ASP A 15 44.39 2.68 6.46
C ASP A 15 43.33 1.68 5.96
N LYS A 16 42.39 1.22 6.80
CA LYS A 16 41.40 0.20 6.38
C LYS A 16 40.03 0.80 6.14
N LYS A 17 39.59 0.79 4.88
CA LYS A 17 38.23 1.17 4.46
C LYS A 17 37.34 -0.08 4.41
N PHE A 18 36.18 -0.02 5.08
CA PHE A 18 35.14 -1.03 4.92
C PHE A 18 34.25 -0.67 3.73
N PHE A 19 34.04 -1.62 2.83
CA PHE A 19 33.13 -1.47 1.71
C PHE A 19 31.88 -2.30 1.97
N VAL A 20 30.73 -1.63 2.02
CA VAL A 20 29.41 -2.27 2.16
C VAL A 20 28.69 -2.12 0.83
N PHE A 21 28.28 -3.24 0.24
CA PHE A 21 27.47 -3.28 -0.97
C PHE A 21 26.00 -3.42 -0.58
N ASP A 22 25.29 -2.31 -0.55
CA ASP A 22 23.86 -2.26 -0.25
C ASP A 22 23.16 -1.40 -1.31
N ALA A 23 22.23 -2.01 -2.04
CA ALA A 23 21.50 -1.34 -3.12
C ALA A 23 20.63 -0.18 -2.63
N THR A 24 20.30 -0.18 -1.33
CA THR A 24 19.47 0.84 -0.68
C THR A 24 20.27 1.85 0.13
N ALA A 25 21.60 1.83 0.08
CA ALA A 25 22.44 2.67 0.93
C ALA A 25 22.19 4.17 0.76
N ASP A 26 21.86 4.62 -0.45
CA ASP A 26 21.61 6.01 -0.76
C ASP A 26 20.23 6.51 -0.28
N ILE A 27 19.33 5.58 0.07
CA ILE A 27 17.99 5.90 0.54
C ILE A 27 17.72 5.49 1.98
N ASP A 28 18.35 4.44 2.51
CA ASP A 28 18.14 4.00 3.90
C ASP A 28 18.75 5.04 4.86
N PRO A 29 17.94 5.64 5.75
CA PRO A 29 18.40 6.70 6.65
C PRO A 29 19.52 6.27 7.59
N ARG A 30 19.75 4.97 7.79
CA ARG A 30 20.85 4.46 8.64
C ARG A 30 22.25 4.76 8.09
N TYR A 31 22.35 5.16 6.83
CA TYR A 31 23.61 5.56 6.21
C TYR A 31 23.85 7.08 6.26
N ASP A 32 22.96 7.86 6.88
CA ASP A 32 23.12 9.32 7.07
C ASP A 32 24.14 9.64 8.18
N LEU A 33 25.36 9.11 8.04
CA LEU A 33 26.42 9.23 9.03
C LEU A 33 27.57 10.05 8.44
N ASP A 34 28.15 10.94 9.24
CA ASP A 34 29.25 11.83 8.85
C ASP A 34 30.53 11.07 8.44
N TYR A 35 30.63 9.79 8.79
CA TYR A 35 31.73 8.89 8.44
C TYR A 35 31.37 7.85 7.37
N VAL A 36 30.22 7.97 6.70
CA VAL A 36 29.82 7.11 5.59
C VAL A 36 29.93 7.89 4.27
N GLU A 37 30.69 7.33 3.33
CA GLU A 37 30.78 7.83 1.95
C GLU A 37 29.93 6.95 1.04
N ILE A 38 28.92 7.54 0.38
CA ILE A 38 28.10 6.84 -0.61
C ILE A 38 28.73 6.97 -2.00
N VAL A 39 29.17 5.84 -2.54
CA VAL A 39 29.69 5.76 -3.91
C VAL A 39 28.58 5.22 -4.82
N THR A 40 28.17 6.00 -5.81
CA THR A 40 27.07 5.62 -6.71
C THR A 40 27.57 4.91 -7.97
N GLY A 41 26.77 3.93 -8.43
CA GLY A 41 27.03 3.14 -9.64
C GLY A 41 26.17 3.55 -10.83
N GLU A 42 25.55 4.74 -10.82
CA GLU A 42 24.46 5.12 -11.75
C GLU A 42 24.80 4.92 -13.23
N LYS A 43 26.06 5.14 -13.62
CA LYS A 43 26.55 4.94 -14.98
C LYS A 43 26.43 3.50 -15.49
N TYR A 44 26.24 2.53 -14.59
CA TYR A 44 26.06 1.11 -14.92
C TYR A 44 24.60 0.67 -14.90
N ASN A 45 23.66 1.58 -14.56
CA ASN A 45 22.25 1.25 -14.53
C ASN A 45 21.73 0.96 -15.93
N LYS A 46 20.82 -0.01 -16.02
CA LYS A 46 20.15 -0.40 -17.27
C LYS A 46 18.65 -0.08 -17.17
N PRO A 47 17.99 0.14 -18.31
CA PRO A 47 16.54 0.20 -18.34
C PRO A 47 15.92 -1.06 -17.72
N LEU A 48 14.89 -0.88 -16.91
CA LEU A 48 14.11 -1.93 -16.30
C LEU A 48 12.84 -2.14 -17.15
N ASN A 49 12.66 -3.35 -17.67
CA ASN A 49 11.37 -3.75 -18.24
C ASN A 49 10.39 -4.05 -17.10
N MET A 50 9.85 -2.98 -16.48
CA MET A 50 9.05 -3.06 -15.27
C MET A 50 7.81 -2.19 -15.36
N LEU A 51 6.68 -2.75 -14.90
CA LEU A 51 5.40 -2.07 -14.71
C LEU A 51 5.04 -2.09 -13.22
N ILE A 52 4.71 -0.93 -12.65
CA ILE A 52 4.17 -0.81 -11.30
C ILE A 52 2.73 -0.29 -11.39
N THR A 53 1.76 -1.10 -10.94
CA THR A 53 0.35 -0.73 -10.86
C THR A 53 -0.06 -0.49 -9.41
N ASN A 54 -0.36 0.75 -9.07
CA ASN A 54 -0.90 1.16 -7.78
C ASN A 54 -2.42 0.95 -7.74
N VAL A 55 -2.88 -0.02 -6.97
CA VAL A 55 -4.31 -0.27 -6.75
C VAL A 55 -4.75 0.47 -5.50
N GLN A 56 -5.67 1.43 -5.65
CA GLN A 56 -6.11 2.30 -4.56
C GLN A 56 -6.98 1.55 -3.56
N ILE A 57 -6.38 1.10 -2.45
CA ILE A 57 -7.09 0.36 -1.42
C ILE A 57 -6.52 0.64 -0.02
N SER A 58 -7.40 0.70 0.99
CA SER A 58 -6.94 0.87 2.37
C SER A 58 -6.51 -0.48 2.92
N THR A 59 -5.20 -0.64 3.08
CA THR A 59 -4.55 -1.91 3.48
C THR A 59 -3.70 -1.75 4.74
N SER A 60 -3.93 -0.72 5.55
CA SER A 60 -3.18 -0.57 6.81
C SER A 60 -3.34 -1.80 7.70
N LYS A 61 -2.33 -2.09 8.54
CA LYS A 61 -2.37 -3.22 9.48
C LYS A 61 -3.66 -3.23 10.32
N ASN A 62 -4.12 -2.06 10.76
CA ASN A 62 -5.36 -1.89 11.51
C ASN A 62 -6.63 -2.21 10.72
N VAL A 63 -6.62 -2.04 9.40
CA VAL A 63 -7.76 -2.38 8.54
C VAL A 63 -7.74 -3.86 8.18
N MET A 64 -6.56 -4.42 7.90
CA MET A 64 -6.44 -5.77 7.34
C MET A 64 -6.30 -6.88 8.39
N CYS A 65 -5.70 -6.62 9.56
CA CYS A 65 -5.30 -7.67 10.51
C CYS A 65 -6.31 -7.87 11.65
N LYS A 66 -7.36 -7.04 11.76
CA LYS A 66 -8.35 -7.12 12.86
C LYS A 66 -9.33 -8.30 12.78
N GLY A 67 -9.19 -9.21 11.81
CA GLY A 67 -10.03 -10.41 11.68
C GLY A 67 -11.53 -10.17 11.46
N ASN A 68 -11.97 -8.91 11.33
CA ASN A 68 -13.38 -8.56 11.15
C ASN A 68 -13.87 -8.84 9.72
N LYS A 69 -15.19 -8.79 9.50
CA LYS A 69 -15.83 -9.03 8.19
C LYS A 69 -15.16 -8.21 7.08
N ARG A 70 -14.96 -6.91 7.31
CA ARG A 70 -14.36 -5.99 6.34
C ARG A 70 -12.92 -6.40 5.96
N ALA A 71 -12.10 -6.80 6.93
CA ALA A 71 -10.74 -7.28 6.69
C ALA A 71 -10.71 -8.54 5.83
N ILE A 72 -11.65 -9.48 6.10
CA ILE A 72 -11.82 -10.71 5.32
C ILE A 72 -12.25 -10.38 3.89
N THR A 73 -13.30 -9.57 3.72
CA THR A 73 -13.80 -9.14 2.41
C THR A 73 -12.71 -8.44 1.59
N THR A 74 -11.94 -7.55 2.22
CA THR A 74 -10.82 -6.84 1.58
C THR A 74 -9.76 -7.82 1.09
N SER A 75 -9.35 -8.78 1.93
CA SER A 75 -8.38 -9.80 1.54
C SER A 75 -8.88 -10.66 0.38
N ASN A 76 -10.12 -11.15 0.47
CA ASN A 76 -10.73 -12.01 -0.56
C ASN A 76 -10.88 -11.28 -1.89
N THR A 77 -11.18 -9.98 -1.87
CA THR A 77 -11.27 -9.19 -3.09
C THR A 77 -9.89 -9.02 -3.74
N ILE A 78 -8.84 -8.76 -2.95
CA ILE A 78 -7.47 -8.70 -3.47
C ILE A 78 -7.07 -10.05 -4.08
N ILE A 79 -7.37 -11.17 -3.39
CA ILE A 79 -7.13 -12.53 -3.89
C ILE A 79 -7.82 -12.75 -5.25
N LYS A 80 -9.12 -12.44 -5.33
CA LYS A 80 -9.92 -12.59 -6.56
C LYS A 80 -9.36 -11.71 -7.69
N TYR A 81 -9.06 -10.46 -7.39
CA TYR A 81 -8.46 -9.50 -8.33
C TYR A 81 -7.16 -10.06 -8.92
N LEU A 82 -6.24 -10.52 -8.06
CA LEU A 82 -4.95 -11.08 -8.50
C LEU A 82 -5.15 -12.35 -9.32
N LYS A 83 -6.00 -13.29 -8.88
CA LYS A 83 -6.32 -14.51 -9.64
C LYS A 83 -6.86 -14.19 -11.04
N ASN A 84 -7.70 -13.18 -11.16
CA ASN A 84 -8.21 -12.73 -12.45
C ASN A 84 -7.10 -12.17 -13.36
N LYS A 85 -6.19 -11.35 -12.83
CA LYS A 85 -5.02 -10.83 -13.59
C LYS A 85 -4.07 -11.96 -14.03
N LEU A 86 -3.99 -13.05 -13.27
CA LEU A 86 -3.15 -14.21 -13.59
C LEU A 86 -3.81 -15.21 -14.57
N LYS A 87 -5.14 -15.16 -14.77
CA LYS A 87 -5.92 -16.15 -15.53
C LYS A 87 -5.40 -16.41 -16.95
N HIS A 88 -4.84 -15.38 -17.60
CA HIS A 88 -4.34 -15.45 -18.97
C HIS A 88 -2.82 -15.61 -19.09
N GLY A 89 -2.09 -15.73 -17.97
CA GLY A 89 -0.64 -15.98 -18.01
C GLY A 89 -0.32 -17.36 -18.58
N ILE A 90 0.93 -17.58 -19.00
CA ILE A 90 1.47 -18.89 -19.41
C ILE A 90 2.76 -19.16 -18.63
N GLY A 91 2.95 -20.39 -18.15
CA GLY A 91 4.17 -20.81 -17.44
C GLY A 91 4.49 -19.95 -16.22
N LYS A 92 5.76 -19.50 -16.11
CA LYS A 92 6.25 -18.64 -15.02
C LYS A 92 5.51 -17.31 -14.88
N GLN A 93 4.82 -16.85 -15.93
CA GLN A 93 3.97 -15.66 -15.82
C GLN A 93 2.69 -15.92 -15.01
N ARG A 94 2.31 -17.17 -14.70
CA ARG A 94 1.20 -17.43 -13.75
C ARG A 94 1.63 -17.35 -12.30
N GLU A 95 2.93 -17.46 -12.04
CA GLU A 95 3.46 -17.40 -10.68
C GLU A 95 3.58 -15.95 -10.23
N ILE A 96 3.27 -15.70 -8.96
CA ILE A 96 3.33 -14.38 -8.34
C ILE A 96 3.89 -14.51 -6.94
N LEU A 97 4.77 -13.59 -6.55
CA LEU A 97 5.17 -13.43 -5.16
C LEU A 97 4.16 -12.50 -4.45
N ILE A 98 3.47 -13.02 -3.45
CA ILE A 98 2.60 -12.21 -2.59
C ILE A 98 3.38 -11.80 -1.34
N VAL A 99 3.47 -10.50 -1.06
CA VAL A 99 4.09 -9.96 0.16
C VAL A 99 3.02 -9.29 1.01
N VAL A 100 2.85 -9.77 2.24
CA VAL A 100 1.78 -9.33 3.16
C VAL A 100 2.30 -9.07 4.58
N TYR A 101 1.42 -8.60 5.49
CA TYR A 101 1.68 -8.68 6.92
C TYR A 101 1.71 -10.14 7.41
N SER A 102 2.51 -10.43 8.44
CA SER A 102 2.63 -11.75 9.08
C SER A 102 1.27 -12.37 9.42
N ASP A 103 0.35 -11.56 9.92
CA ASP A 103 -0.97 -11.98 10.38
C ASP A 103 -1.88 -12.45 9.23
N LEU A 104 -1.55 -12.08 7.99
CA LEU A 104 -2.27 -12.46 6.77
C LEU A 104 -1.64 -13.64 6.04
N LEU A 105 -0.43 -14.05 6.43
CA LEU A 105 0.37 -15.04 5.69
C LEU A 105 -0.43 -16.31 5.38
N ARG A 106 -1.00 -16.94 6.42
CA ARG A 106 -1.78 -18.19 6.27
C ARG A 106 -3.01 -18.05 5.38
N ARG A 107 -3.59 -16.86 5.28
CA ARG A 107 -4.77 -16.63 4.42
C ARG A 107 -4.37 -16.65 2.95
N PHE A 108 -3.27 -15.98 2.61
CA PHE A 108 -2.79 -15.93 1.23
C PHE A 108 -2.11 -17.23 0.79
N GLN A 109 -1.44 -17.94 1.71
CA GLN A 109 -0.83 -19.25 1.42
C GLN A 109 -1.83 -20.34 1.02
N LYS A 110 -3.11 -20.18 1.35
CA LYS A 110 -4.16 -21.09 0.87
C LYS A 110 -4.48 -20.91 -0.61
N GLU A 111 -4.10 -19.77 -1.17
CA GLU A 111 -4.56 -19.30 -2.47
C GLU A 111 -3.42 -19.13 -3.49
N PHE A 112 -2.18 -19.01 -3.00
CA PHE A 112 -0.97 -18.78 -3.79
C PHE A 112 0.21 -19.58 -3.21
N ASP A 113 1.08 -20.08 -4.09
CA ASP A 113 2.23 -20.91 -3.70
C ASP A 113 3.37 -20.07 -3.10
N ASN A 114 3.64 -18.89 -3.68
CA ASN A 114 4.74 -18.02 -3.26
C ASN A 114 4.20 -16.86 -2.42
N VAL A 115 4.26 -17.00 -1.09
CA VAL A 115 3.81 -15.97 -0.15
C VAL A 115 4.87 -15.73 0.91
N GLY A 116 5.31 -14.48 1.01
CA GLY A 116 6.17 -13.98 2.07
C GLY A 116 5.48 -12.93 2.93
N TYR A 117 6.12 -12.57 4.03
CA TYR A 117 5.67 -11.46 4.86
C TYR A 117 6.79 -10.45 5.13
N PHE A 118 6.37 -9.21 5.41
CA PHE A 118 7.30 -8.12 5.71
C PHE A 118 8.26 -8.50 6.85
N GLY A 119 9.56 -8.37 6.61
CA GLY A 119 10.62 -8.71 7.57
C GLY A 119 11.21 -10.12 7.44
N ASN A 120 10.50 -11.09 6.83
CA ASN A 120 11.00 -12.48 6.65
C ASN A 120 11.45 -12.82 5.23
N LEU A 121 11.46 -11.83 4.36
CA LEU A 121 12.01 -12.00 3.02
C LEU A 121 13.53 -11.76 2.99
N LYS A 122 14.16 -11.31 4.08
CA LYS A 122 15.59 -10.96 4.15
C LYS A 122 16.47 -12.21 4.01
N GLY A 123 17.46 -12.17 3.11
CA GLY A 123 18.47 -13.23 2.93
C GLY A 123 18.08 -14.39 2.02
N PHE A 124 16.81 -14.51 1.59
CA PHE A 124 16.36 -15.59 0.71
C PHE A 124 16.38 -15.18 -0.75
N ASN A 125 16.80 -16.12 -1.61
CA ASN A 125 16.99 -15.88 -3.04
C ASN A 125 15.98 -16.62 -3.93
N ASP A 126 14.86 -17.01 -3.32
CA ASP A 126 14.01 -18.07 -3.84
C ASP A 126 13.07 -17.57 -4.95
N PHE A 127 12.95 -16.25 -5.10
CA PHE A 127 11.96 -15.61 -5.97
C PHE A 127 12.57 -14.96 -7.22
N LYS A 128 13.87 -15.17 -7.44
CA LYS A 128 14.65 -14.50 -8.51
C LYS A 128 14.16 -14.77 -9.93
N ASP A 129 13.39 -15.84 -10.10
CA ASP A 129 12.84 -16.27 -11.39
C ASP A 129 11.37 -15.87 -11.57
N LEU A 130 10.79 -15.15 -10.60
CA LEU A 130 9.43 -14.64 -10.65
C LEU A 130 9.40 -13.25 -11.32
N TYR A 131 8.39 -13.05 -12.16
CA TYR A 131 8.17 -11.81 -12.91
C TYR A 131 7.00 -10.99 -12.38
N ARG A 132 6.36 -11.44 -11.30
CA ARG A 132 5.15 -10.82 -10.77
C ARG A 132 5.22 -10.73 -9.26
N MET A 133 4.80 -9.60 -8.71
CA MET A 133 4.67 -9.40 -7.27
C MET A 133 3.39 -8.65 -6.94
N ALA A 134 2.74 -9.04 -5.84
CA ALA A 134 1.74 -8.22 -5.17
C ALA A 134 2.24 -7.83 -3.79
N HIS A 135 2.40 -6.52 -3.57
CA HIS A 135 2.81 -5.94 -2.30
C HIS A 135 1.56 -5.37 -1.59
N ILE A 136 1.10 -6.07 -0.54
CA ILE A 136 -0.20 -5.83 0.08
C ILE A 136 -0.05 -5.09 1.40
N GLY A 137 -0.32 -3.78 1.35
CA GLY A 137 -0.01 -2.85 2.43
C GLY A 137 1.45 -2.42 2.40
N MET A 138 1.84 -1.59 3.36
CA MET A 138 3.25 -1.21 3.54
C MET A 138 3.66 -1.50 4.98
N ASN A 139 4.86 -2.05 5.16
CA ASN A 139 5.40 -2.27 6.50
C ASN A 139 5.73 -0.91 7.12
N ARG A 140 5.16 -0.63 8.29
CA ARG A 140 5.40 0.60 9.02
C ARG A 140 5.61 0.28 10.49
N PHE A 141 6.64 0.88 11.07
CA PHE A 141 6.87 0.87 12.51
C PHE A 141 6.13 2.01 13.22
N PRO A 142 5.91 1.93 14.54
CA PRO A 142 5.50 3.08 15.33
C PRO A 142 6.50 4.24 15.19
N ASN A 143 6.04 5.48 15.33
CA ASN A 143 6.88 6.69 15.20
C ASN A 143 8.14 6.65 16.07
N MET A 144 8.02 6.10 17.28
CA MET A 144 9.14 5.93 18.21
C MET A 144 10.30 5.14 17.59
N ALA A 145 10.02 4.12 16.77
CA ALA A 145 11.07 3.36 16.10
C ALA A 145 11.82 4.21 15.06
N TYR A 146 11.11 5.03 14.30
CA TYR A 146 11.72 5.95 13.34
C TYR A 146 12.51 7.06 14.03
N PHE A 147 12.04 7.54 15.18
CA PHE A 147 12.80 8.48 16.00
C PHE A 147 14.12 7.87 16.49
N PHE A 148 14.13 6.61 16.95
CA PHE A 148 15.39 5.96 17.32
C PHE A 148 16.32 5.69 16.13
N ILE A 149 15.79 5.47 14.91
CA ILE A 149 16.61 5.43 13.69
C ILE A 149 17.27 6.80 13.45
N TYR A 150 16.51 7.89 13.59
CA TYR A 150 17.04 9.24 13.48
C TYR A 150 18.13 9.52 14.52
N CYS A 151 17.90 9.18 15.79
CA CYS A 151 18.89 9.30 16.87
C CYS A 151 20.18 8.52 16.60
N GLY A 152 20.11 7.38 15.92
CA GLY A 152 21.30 6.61 15.53
C GLY A 152 22.24 7.38 14.58
N CYS A 153 21.70 8.36 13.86
CA CYS A 153 22.46 9.23 12.95
C CYS A 153 22.72 10.62 13.56
N HIS A 154 21.93 10.99 14.56
CA HIS A 154 21.92 12.30 15.24
C HIS A 154 22.08 12.07 16.75
N MET A 155 23.30 11.66 17.16
CA MET A 155 23.59 11.28 18.53
C MET A 155 23.41 12.43 19.53
N GLU A 156 23.52 13.68 19.07
CA GLU A 156 23.18 14.88 19.83
C GLU A 156 21.72 14.91 20.27
N THR A 157 20.78 14.52 19.40
CA THR A 157 19.36 14.39 19.74
C THR A 157 19.15 13.29 20.77
N TYR A 158 19.88 12.18 20.67
CA TYR A 158 19.82 11.12 21.69
C TYR A 158 20.34 11.59 23.05
N ARG A 159 21.41 12.38 23.09
CA ARG A 159 21.96 12.94 24.33
C ARG A 159 20.98 13.90 24.99
N GLN A 160 20.35 14.79 24.21
CA GLN A 160 19.29 15.67 24.71
C GLN A 160 18.15 14.89 25.38
N LEU A 161 17.74 13.76 24.77
CA LEU A 161 16.75 12.87 25.38
C LEU A 161 17.25 12.26 26.70
N MET A 162 18.52 11.86 26.79
CA MET A 162 19.09 11.30 28.03
C MET A 162 19.18 12.31 29.16
N ASP A 163 19.28 13.60 28.83
CA ASP A 163 19.35 14.69 29.80
C ASP A 163 17.96 15.13 30.31
N MET A 164 16.87 14.63 29.70
CA MET A 164 15.50 14.90 30.16
C MET A 164 15.21 14.20 31.49
N SER A 165 14.43 14.86 32.34
CA SER A 165 13.78 14.21 33.47
C SER A 165 12.74 13.17 33.00
N GLU A 166 12.32 12.28 33.91
CA GLU A 166 11.31 11.27 33.60
C GLU A 166 10.01 11.88 33.09
N GLU A 167 9.52 12.94 33.75
CA GLU A 167 8.29 13.66 33.38
C GLU A 167 8.39 14.27 31.97
N GLU A 168 9.49 14.98 31.68
CA GLU A 168 9.74 15.56 30.36
C GLU A 168 9.81 14.49 29.26
N SER A 169 10.46 13.36 29.55
CA SER A 169 10.57 12.26 28.60
C SER A 169 9.22 11.61 28.29
N LEU A 170 8.35 11.45 29.29
CA LEU A 170 7.00 10.91 29.13
C LEU A 170 6.13 11.81 28.27
N ASP A 171 6.19 13.12 28.50
CA ASP A 171 5.47 14.11 27.71
C ASP A 171 5.98 14.14 26.26
N PHE A 172 7.30 14.10 26.07
CA PHE A 172 7.92 14.02 24.76
C PHE A 172 7.42 12.79 23.97
N PHE A 173 7.51 11.59 24.55
CA PHE A 173 7.10 10.36 23.86
C PHE A 173 5.58 10.26 23.67
N SER A 174 4.79 10.81 24.59
CA SER A 174 3.34 10.95 24.43
C SER A 174 3.01 11.84 23.22
N ALA A 175 3.68 12.98 23.06
CA ALA A 175 3.52 13.86 21.90
C ALA A 175 4.00 13.19 20.60
N LEU A 176 5.13 12.49 20.63
CA LEU A 176 5.72 11.78 19.50
C LEU A 176 4.81 10.67 18.96
N SER A 177 4.26 9.86 19.87
CA SER A 177 3.37 8.73 19.52
C SER A 177 2.05 9.18 18.91
N LYS A 178 1.58 10.37 19.28
CA LYS A 178 0.32 10.98 18.81
C LYS A 178 0.49 11.87 17.58
N ASN A 179 1.67 11.98 16.98
CA ASN A 179 1.97 12.97 15.92
C ASN A 179 1.69 14.43 16.36
N HIS A 180 1.85 14.74 17.64
CA HIS A 180 1.64 16.11 18.14
C HIS A 180 2.96 16.86 18.37
N ASN A 181 4.10 16.18 18.23
CA ASN A 181 5.41 16.81 18.28
C ASN A 181 5.75 17.43 16.91
N LYS A 182 5.43 18.72 16.73
CA LYS A 182 5.63 19.46 15.48
C LYS A 182 7.10 19.56 15.05
N GLU A 183 8.03 19.55 16.01
CA GLU A 183 9.46 19.63 15.73
C GLU A 183 9.94 18.39 14.98
N TYR A 184 9.51 17.21 15.42
CA TYR A 184 9.97 15.93 14.87
C TYR A 184 9.00 15.31 13.84
N GLU A 185 7.81 15.87 13.63
CA GLU A 185 6.80 15.31 12.74
C GLU A 185 7.30 15.11 11.31
N SER A 186 7.92 16.14 10.73
CA SER A 186 8.47 16.09 9.36
C SER A 186 9.68 15.17 9.26
N ILE A 187 10.57 15.21 10.28
CA ILE A 187 11.76 14.36 10.38
C ILE A 187 11.36 12.88 10.40
N ILE A 188 10.44 12.52 11.30
CA ILE A 188 9.94 11.15 11.44
C ILE A 188 9.24 10.69 10.17
N THR A 189 8.44 11.55 9.54
CA THR A 189 7.76 11.23 8.29
C THR A 189 8.77 10.97 7.17
N SER A 190 9.81 11.79 7.05
CA SER A 190 10.90 11.60 6.08
C SER A 190 11.65 10.29 6.31
N VAL A 191 12.09 10.01 7.55
CA VAL A 191 12.77 8.76 7.92
C VAL A 191 11.88 7.54 7.63
N MET A 192 10.59 7.65 7.93
CA MET A 192 9.59 6.61 7.65
C MET A 192 9.46 6.32 6.17
N LEU A 193 9.27 7.34 5.33
CA LEU A 193 9.12 7.20 3.89
C LEU A 193 10.36 6.59 3.25
N ARG A 194 11.55 7.02 3.66
CA ARG A 194 12.83 6.45 3.22
C ARG A 194 12.99 4.99 3.61
N CYS A 195 12.63 4.64 4.85
CA CYS A 195 12.60 3.24 5.28
C CYS A 195 11.61 2.40 4.46
N MET A 196 10.41 2.92 4.18
CA MET A 196 9.40 2.25 3.37
C MET A 196 9.87 2.05 1.92
N LEU A 197 10.54 3.06 1.33
CA LEU A 197 11.13 2.96 0.01
C LEU A 197 12.25 1.91 -0.03
N ALA A 198 13.14 1.89 0.96
CA ALA A 198 14.20 0.89 1.06
C ALA A 198 13.63 -0.53 1.18
N ASP A 199 12.62 -0.73 2.03
CA ASP A 199 11.92 -2.02 2.16
C ASP A 199 11.23 -2.41 0.84
N PHE A 200 10.58 -1.47 0.14
CA PHE A 200 9.98 -1.71 -1.17
C PHE A 200 11.05 -2.13 -2.20
N GLU A 201 12.13 -1.37 -2.32
CA GLU A 201 13.25 -1.63 -3.22
C GLU A 201 13.81 -3.04 -2.98
N GLN A 202 14.15 -3.36 -1.73
CA GLN A 202 14.62 -4.70 -1.39
C GLN A 202 13.61 -5.78 -1.83
N ASN A 203 12.31 -5.57 -1.63
CA ASN A 203 11.28 -6.55 -2.01
C ASN A 203 11.22 -6.77 -3.52
N ILE A 204 11.19 -5.71 -4.33
CA ILE A 204 11.11 -5.86 -5.79
C ILE A 204 12.38 -6.47 -6.37
N PHE A 205 13.55 -6.20 -5.79
CA PHE A 205 14.84 -6.78 -6.20
C PHE A 205 14.96 -8.28 -5.90
N ARG A 206 13.94 -8.91 -5.29
CA ARG A 206 13.84 -10.37 -5.18
C ARG A 206 13.34 -11.02 -6.45
N LEU A 207 12.74 -10.26 -7.37
CA LEU A 207 12.21 -10.74 -8.63
C LEU A 207 13.31 -10.84 -9.71
N ALA A 208 12.90 -11.19 -10.91
CA ALA A 208 13.76 -11.27 -12.09
C ALA A 208 14.39 -9.93 -12.52
N ILE A 209 14.00 -8.79 -11.94
CA ILE A 209 14.53 -7.45 -12.32
C ILE A 209 16.05 -7.33 -12.14
N ARG A 210 16.63 -8.08 -11.21
CA ARG A 210 18.08 -8.07 -10.97
C ARG A 210 18.86 -8.90 -12.00
N ASN A 211 18.18 -9.71 -12.79
CA ASN A 211 18.81 -10.46 -13.86
C ASN A 211 19.01 -9.52 -15.05
N TYR A 212 20.25 -9.08 -15.26
CA TYR A 212 20.61 -8.15 -16.34
C TYR A 212 20.35 -8.67 -17.76
N SER A 213 20.04 -9.96 -17.92
CA SER A 213 19.66 -10.57 -19.19
C SER A 213 18.14 -10.75 -19.33
N ASN A 214 17.35 -10.31 -18.34
CA ASN A 214 15.91 -10.40 -18.40
C ASN A 214 15.33 -9.48 -19.49
N THR A 215 14.60 -10.06 -20.43
CA THR A 215 13.86 -9.35 -21.47
C THR A 215 12.35 -9.30 -21.20
N GLU A 216 11.86 -10.09 -20.25
CA GLU A 216 10.45 -10.17 -19.90
C GLU A 216 10.03 -9.00 -18.99
N ASN A 217 8.77 -8.58 -19.12
CA ASN A 217 8.21 -7.53 -18.29
C ASN A 217 7.95 -8.05 -16.87
N VAL A 218 8.50 -7.35 -15.87
CA VAL A 218 8.19 -7.57 -14.46
C VAL A 218 7.05 -6.67 -14.02
N HIS A 219 5.96 -7.27 -13.54
CA HIS A 219 4.77 -6.54 -13.11
C HIS A 219 4.61 -6.58 -11.59
N ILE A 220 4.56 -5.42 -10.97
CA ILE A 220 4.42 -5.23 -9.53
C ILE A 220 3.11 -4.53 -9.25
N TRP A 221 2.21 -5.19 -8.53
CA TRP A 221 1.03 -4.56 -7.96
C TRP A 221 1.32 -4.10 -6.55
N THR A 222 0.97 -2.86 -6.25
CA THR A 222 1.01 -2.32 -4.89
C THR A 222 -0.42 -2.02 -4.45
N PHE A 223 -0.76 -2.45 -3.24
CA PHE A 223 -2.09 -2.26 -2.67
C PHE A 223 -1.97 -1.34 -1.46
N TYR A 224 -2.17 -0.05 -1.68
CA TYR A 224 -2.28 0.98 -0.64
C TYR A 224 -3.06 2.18 -1.19
N ASN A 225 -3.47 3.11 -0.33
CA ASN A 225 -4.26 4.26 -0.76
C ASN A 225 -3.34 5.39 -1.23
N SER A 226 -2.97 5.43 -2.51
CA SER A 226 -2.06 6.44 -3.07
C SER A 226 -2.59 7.88 -2.98
N ASN A 227 -3.87 8.09 -2.70
CA ASN A 227 -4.45 9.42 -2.52
C ASN A 227 -4.30 9.97 -1.10
N ASP A 228 -3.90 9.13 -0.14
CA ASP A 228 -3.54 9.58 1.20
C ASP A 228 -2.21 10.35 1.16
N SER A 229 -2.05 11.42 1.94
CA SER A 229 -0.89 12.33 1.84
C SER A 229 0.45 11.59 1.95
N LEU A 230 0.57 10.71 2.95
CA LEU A 230 1.79 9.91 3.18
C LEU A 230 2.09 8.98 2.00
N TYR A 231 1.09 8.27 1.50
CA TYR A 231 1.29 7.30 0.43
C TYR A 231 1.40 7.94 -0.96
N SER A 232 0.86 9.15 -1.15
CA SER A 232 1.10 9.97 -2.33
C SER A 232 2.58 10.39 -2.41
N GLU A 233 3.15 10.80 -1.27
CA GLU A 233 4.58 11.11 -1.17
C GLU A 233 5.44 9.87 -1.43
N LEU A 234 5.11 8.73 -0.83
CA LEU A 234 5.81 7.46 -1.12
C LEU A 234 5.74 7.09 -2.60
N SER A 235 4.56 7.21 -3.23
CA SER A 235 4.39 6.90 -4.66
C SER A 235 5.25 7.82 -5.52
N SER A 236 5.32 9.10 -5.16
CA SER A 236 6.18 10.08 -5.83
C SER A 236 7.67 9.74 -5.69
N MET A 237 8.10 9.26 -4.52
CA MET A 237 9.47 8.80 -4.30
C MET A 237 9.80 7.56 -5.13
N ILE A 238 8.91 6.57 -5.19
CA ILE A 238 9.06 5.36 -6.03
C ILE A 238 9.13 5.74 -7.51
N GLU A 239 8.25 6.64 -7.97
CA GLU A 239 8.28 7.15 -9.35
C GLU A 239 9.60 7.84 -9.66
N LYS A 240 10.05 8.76 -8.80
CA LYS A 240 11.33 9.46 -8.98
C LYS A 240 12.50 8.47 -9.03
N ARG A 241 12.44 7.39 -8.26
CA ARG A 241 13.47 6.33 -8.23
C ARG A 241 13.53 5.52 -9.52
N TYR A 242 12.40 5.08 -10.07
CA TYR A 242 12.39 4.08 -11.15
C TYR A 242 12.01 4.58 -12.54
N LYS A 243 11.32 5.72 -12.64
CA LYS A 243 10.94 6.32 -13.94
C LYS A 243 12.14 6.64 -14.84
N PRO A 244 13.30 7.12 -14.32
CA PRO A 244 14.50 7.32 -15.14
C PRO A 244 15.02 6.03 -15.80
N TYR A 245 14.67 4.86 -15.25
CA TYR A 245 15.06 3.55 -15.77
C TYR A 245 13.97 2.93 -16.67
N GLY A 246 13.00 3.71 -17.16
CA GLY A 246 11.98 3.22 -18.11
C GLY A 246 10.83 2.45 -17.48
N THR A 247 10.70 2.47 -16.16
CA THR A 247 9.54 1.86 -15.47
C THR A 247 8.25 2.61 -15.79
N ILE A 248 7.21 1.85 -16.11
CA ILE A 248 5.86 2.38 -16.37
C ILE A 248 5.05 2.33 -15.08
N PHE A 249 4.24 3.36 -14.84
CA PHE A 249 3.37 3.48 -13.67
C PHE A 249 1.90 3.56 -14.09
N GLU A 250 1.07 2.76 -13.44
CA GLU A 250 -0.38 2.75 -13.59
C GLU A 250 -1.06 2.97 -12.25
N TYR A 251 -2.25 3.57 -12.29
CA TYR A 251 -3.08 3.80 -11.12
C TYR A 251 -4.47 3.24 -11.40
N GLU A 252 -4.88 2.27 -10.60
CA GLU A 252 -6.21 1.68 -10.66
C GLU A 252 -7.02 2.09 -9.42
N ASP A 253 -8.29 2.42 -9.60
CA ASP A 253 -9.21 2.67 -8.49
C ASP A 253 -9.45 1.41 -7.63
N THR A 254 -10.06 1.60 -6.45
CA THR A 254 -10.51 0.47 -5.62
C THR A 254 -11.35 -0.50 -6.46
N PRO A 255 -11.11 -1.83 -6.42
CA PRO A 255 -11.96 -2.81 -7.10
C PRO A 255 -13.45 -2.63 -6.79
N GLU A 256 -14.30 -2.78 -7.79
CA GLU A 256 -15.75 -2.47 -7.72
C GLU A 256 -16.45 -3.17 -6.56
N GLU A 257 -16.14 -4.44 -6.31
CA GLU A 257 -16.75 -5.20 -5.22
C GLU A 257 -16.50 -4.54 -3.86
N LEU A 258 -15.31 -3.95 -3.65
CA LEU A 258 -15.01 -3.22 -2.41
C LEU A 258 -15.62 -1.83 -2.38
N GLN A 259 -15.84 -1.18 -3.53
CA GLN A 259 -16.60 0.06 -3.57
C GLN A 259 -18.05 -0.17 -3.13
N ILE A 260 -18.67 -1.25 -3.61
CA ILE A 260 -20.02 -1.67 -3.23
C ILE A 260 -20.09 -2.00 -1.74
N GLU A 261 -19.15 -2.80 -1.22
CA GLU A 261 -19.11 -3.16 0.21
C GLU A 261 -18.89 -1.94 1.12
N LYS A 262 -18.05 -0.97 0.71
CA LYS A 262 -17.89 0.30 1.44
C LYS A 262 -19.21 1.08 1.55
N ILE A 263 -20.06 1.03 0.52
CA ILE A 263 -21.38 1.66 0.57
C ILE A 263 -22.29 0.90 1.53
N LYS A 264 -22.30 -0.44 1.46
CA LYS A 264 -23.09 -1.32 2.34
C LYS A 264 -22.76 -1.11 3.82
N ASP A 265 -21.48 -0.94 4.17
CA ASP A 265 -21.01 -0.73 5.55
C ASP A 265 -21.11 0.72 6.07
N ARG A 266 -21.51 1.69 5.22
CA ARG A 266 -21.51 3.11 5.61
C ARG A 266 -22.50 3.38 6.74
N LYS A 267 -22.06 4.03 7.82
CA LYS A 267 -22.96 4.48 8.89
C LYS A 267 -23.99 5.46 8.31
N PRO A 268 -25.30 5.21 8.48
CA PRO A 268 -26.34 6.13 8.04
C PRO A 268 -26.27 7.47 8.81
N PRO A 269 -26.75 8.57 8.21
CA PRO A 269 -26.98 9.82 8.94
C PRO A 269 -27.91 9.61 10.14
N GLU A 270 -27.79 10.47 11.15
CA GLU A 270 -28.63 10.43 12.34
C GLU A 270 -30.13 10.45 11.98
N GLY A 271 -30.92 9.61 12.65
CA GLY A 271 -32.34 9.43 12.36
C GLY A 271 -32.68 8.60 11.11
N LYS A 272 -31.69 8.08 10.36
CA LYS A 272 -31.92 7.20 9.19
C LYS A 272 -31.43 5.79 9.44
N LYS A 273 -32.17 4.79 8.93
CA LYS A 273 -31.78 3.37 8.97
C LYS A 273 -30.70 3.04 7.91
N MET A 274 -30.69 3.75 6.80
CA MET A 274 -29.81 3.51 5.66
C MET A 274 -29.65 4.79 4.81
N THR A 275 -28.52 4.89 4.11
CA THR A 275 -28.28 5.90 3.07
C THR A 275 -29.06 5.56 1.81
N ASN A 276 -29.25 6.56 0.93
CA ASN A 276 -29.87 6.35 -0.38
C ASN A 276 -29.09 5.36 -1.25
N ALA A 277 -27.76 5.38 -1.19
CA ALA A 277 -26.94 4.44 -1.92
C ALA A 277 -27.12 3.00 -1.42
N GLN A 278 -27.25 2.80 -0.10
CA GLN A 278 -27.58 1.50 0.49
C GLN A 278 -28.95 1.00 0.06
N LYS A 279 -29.97 1.88 0.02
CA LYS A 279 -31.32 1.52 -0.48
C LYS A 279 -31.27 0.96 -1.90
N ILE A 280 -30.54 1.64 -2.79
CA ILE A 280 -30.42 1.24 -4.19
C ILE A 280 -29.77 -0.14 -4.29
N LEU A 281 -28.65 -0.35 -3.59
CA LEU A 281 -27.93 -1.63 -3.62
C LEU A 281 -28.79 -2.76 -3.04
N GLU A 282 -29.43 -2.54 -1.88
CA GLU A 282 -30.29 -3.55 -1.26
C GLU A 282 -31.49 -3.90 -2.13
N TRP A 283 -32.06 -2.93 -2.86
CA TRP A 283 -33.14 -3.20 -3.80
C TRP A 283 -32.66 -4.02 -5.00
N CYS A 284 -31.52 -3.65 -5.59
CA CYS A 284 -30.93 -4.37 -6.73
C CYS A 284 -30.56 -5.82 -6.35
N ASP A 285 -29.96 -6.03 -5.18
CA ASP A 285 -29.57 -7.36 -4.66
C ASP A 285 -30.77 -8.31 -4.49
N LYS A 286 -32.01 -7.78 -4.40
CA LYS A 286 -33.25 -8.57 -4.28
C LYS A 286 -33.92 -8.85 -5.62
N GLN A 287 -33.42 -8.29 -6.72
CA GLN A 287 -33.98 -8.53 -8.04
C GLN A 287 -33.30 -9.72 -8.72
N GLU A 288 -34.02 -10.34 -9.66
CA GLU A 288 -33.47 -11.38 -10.52
C GLU A 288 -32.61 -10.74 -11.63
N SER A 289 -31.45 -11.34 -11.92
CA SER A 289 -30.58 -10.89 -13.03
C SER A 289 -31.33 -10.98 -14.36
N GLY A 290 -31.16 -9.96 -15.22
CA GLY A 290 -31.90 -9.80 -16.47
C GLY A 290 -33.28 -9.14 -16.33
N LYS A 291 -33.78 -8.90 -15.10
CA LYS A 291 -35.05 -8.19 -14.92
C LYS A 291 -34.94 -6.75 -15.45
N VAL A 292 -35.83 -6.39 -16.38
CA VAL A 292 -36.01 -5.01 -16.82
C VAL A 292 -37.00 -4.31 -15.90
N PHE A 293 -36.60 -3.17 -15.34
CA PHE A 293 -37.42 -2.35 -14.46
C PHE A 293 -37.51 -0.90 -14.94
N LYS A 294 -38.60 -0.22 -14.58
CA LYS A 294 -38.75 1.22 -14.82
C LYS A 294 -38.16 1.98 -13.63
N LEU A 295 -37.50 3.11 -13.87
CA LEU A 295 -36.92 3.92 -12.78
C LEU A 295 -37.92 4.26 -11.66
N ASN A 296 -39.18 4.49 -12.01
CA ASN A 296 -40.24 4.78 -11.04
C ASN A 296 -40.52 3.62 -10.09
N GLU A 297 -40.33 2.37 -10.51
CA GLU A 297 -40.49 1.18 -9.66
C GLU A 297 -39.47 1.23 -8.52
N LEU A 298 -38.18 1.41 -8.84
CA LEU A 298 -37.13 1.58 -7.84
C LEU A 298 -37.41 2.77 -6.91
N LEU A 299 -37.89 3.91 -7.43
CA LEU A 299 -38.21 5.08 -6.61
C LEU A 299 -39.35 4.80 -5.61
N GLN A 300 -40.40 4.12 -6.06
CA GLN A 300 -41.54 3.74 -5.22
C GLN A 300 -41.11 2.75 -4.14
N ASP A 301 -40.39 1.68 -4.52
CA ASP A 301 -40.00 0.61 -3.59
C ASP A 301 -38.98 1.07 -2.55
N THR A 302 -38.11 2.01 -2.91
CA THR A 302 -37.09 2.56 -1.99
C THR A 302 -37.58 3.79 -1.20
N GLY A 303 -38.75 4.32 -1.55
CA GLY A 303 -39.28 5.58 -1.03
C GLY A 303 -38.38 6.77 -1.35
N MET A 304 -37.67 6.74 -2.48
CA MET A 304 -36.76 7.79 -2.92
C MET A 304 -37.46 8.76 -3.87
N THR A 305 -37.10 10.04 -3.78
CA THR A 305 -37.50 11.02 -4.80
C THR A 305 -36.52 11.01 -5.97
N ASN A 306 -36.97 11.45 -7.14
CA ASN A 306 -36.10 11.56 -8.31
C ASN A 306 -34.88 12.46 -8.04
N ASP A 307 -35.06 13.57 -7.30
CA ASP A 307 -33.95 14.46 -6.96
C ASP A 307 -32.96 13.79 -6.00
N SER A 308 -33.45 13.00 -5.04
CA SER A 308 -32.58 12.23 -4.16
C SER A 308 -31.75 11.19 -4.91
N LEU A 309 -32.32 10.56 -5.96
CA LEU A 309 -31.60 9.63 -6.84
C LEU A 309 -30.57 10.37 -7.70
N LYS A 310 -30.94 11.50 -8.30
CA LYS A 310 -30.00 12.34 -9.09
C LYS A 310 -28.80 12.78 -8.25
N ASN A 311 -29.04 13.28 -7.03
CA ASN A 311 -27.97 13.66 -6.12
C ASN A 311 -27.12 12.45 -5.72
N THR A 312 -27.74 11.31 -5.42
CA THR A 312 -26.99 10.08 -5.09
C THR A 312 -26.07 9.64 -6.24
N ARG A 313 -26.55 9.69 -7.49
CA ARG A 313 -25.73 9.38 -8.68
C ARG A 313 -24.66 10.43 -8.97
N LYS A 314 -24.87 11.68 -8.59
CA LYS A 314 -23.88 12.75 -8.71
C LYS A 314 -22.73 12.55 -7.70
N ASP A 315 -23.09 12.25 -6.46
CA ASP A 315 -22.15 12.20 -5.34
C ASP A 315 -21.47 10.83 -5.17
N ASN A 316 -22.01 9.77 -5.79
CA ASN A 316 -21.49 8.42 -5.68
C ASN A 316 -21.23 7.80 -7.07
N GLN A 317 -19.96 7.77 -7.48
CA GLN A 317 -19.55 7.26 -8.79
C GLN A 317 -19.83 5.76 -8.95
N THR A 318 -19.78 4.97 -7.88
CA THR A 318 -20.11 3.54 -7.92
C THR A 318 -21.58 3.33 -8.28
N ILE A 319 -22.50 4.10 -7.67
CA ILE A 319 -23.92 4.05 -8.02
C ILE A 319 -24.15 4.59 -9.43
N LYS A 320 -23.43 5.65 -9.83
CA LYS A 320 -23.52 6.16 -11.21
C LYS A 320 -23.16 5.07 -12.22
N LYS A 321 -22.02 4.39 -12.01
CA LYS A 321 -21.54 3.31 -12.86
C LYS A 321 -22.52 2.13 -12.90
N LEU A 322 -23.01 1.70 -11.73
CA LEU A 322 -24.06 0.67 -11.65
C LEU A 322 -25.25 0.99 -12.57
N PHE A 323 -25.75 2.23 -12.55
CA PHE A 323 -26.84 2.64 -13.44
C PHE A 323 -26.44 2.76 -14.90
N ASP A 324 -25.19 3.07 -15.20
CA ASP A 324 -24.68 3.10 -16.58
C ASP A 324 -24.58 1.69 -17.15
N ASP A 325 -24.16 0.70 -16.35
CA ASP A 325 -24.09 -0.72 -16.73
C ASP A 325 -25.48 -1.35 -16.90
N MET A 326 -26.47 -0.89 -16.12
CA MET A 326 -27.87 -1.33 -16.24
C MET A 326 -28.65 -0.64 -17.39
N LYS A 327 -28.06 0.25 -18.18
CA LYS A 327 -28.80 0.98 -19.24
C LYS A 327 -29.36 0.03 -20.28
N THR A 328 -30.58 0.34 -20.73
CA THR A 328 -31.21 -0.29 -21.90
C THR A 328 -31.39 0.74 -23.02
N ASP A 329 -31.76 0.28 -24.21
CA ASP A 329 -32.09 1.14 -25.35
C ASP A 329 -33.32 2.04 -25.09
N LYS A 330 -34.15 1.68 -24.10
CA LYS A 330 -35.38 2.41 -23.77
C LYS A 330 -35.14 3.37 -22.61
N ARG A 331 -35.30 4.68 -22.88
CA ARG A 331 -35.11 5.74 -21.88
C ARG A 331 -35.99 5.51 -20.64
N GLY A 332 -35.34 5.50 -19.47
CA GLY A 332 -36.00 5.32 -18.17
C GLY A 332 -36.24 3.87 -17.76
N TYR A 333 -35.78 2.92 -18.58
CA TYR A 333 -35.78 1.48 -18.28
C TYR A 333 -34.34 1.00 -18.11
N TYR A 334 -34.15 0.14 -17.12
CA TYR A 334 -32.87 -0.40 -16.71
C TYR A 334 -32.99 -1.92 -16.56
N MET A 335 -31.91 -2.65 -16.76
CA MET A 335 -31.86 -4.10 -16.64
C MET A 335 -30.88 -4.48 -15.54
N ILE A 336 -31.31 -5.33 -14.60
CA ILE A 336 -30.43 -5.86 -13.55
C ILE A 336 -29.33 -6.70 -14.20
N VAL A 337 -28.08 -6.37 -13.89
CA VAL A 337 -26.89 -7.09 -14.35
C VAL A 337 -26.63 -8.29 -13.45
#